data_AF-G1N387-F1
#
_entry.id   AF-G1N387-F1
#
_cell.length_a   1.000
_cell.length_b   1.000
_cell.length_c   1.000
_cell.angle_alpha   90.00
_cell.angle_beta   90.00
_cell.angle_gamma   90.00
#
_symmetry.space_group_name_H-M   'P 1'
#
loop_
_entity.id
_entity.type
_entity.pdbx_description
1 polymer ?
#
loop_
_entity_poly.entity_id
_entity_poly.type
_entity_poly.pdbx_seq_one_letter_code
_entity_poly.pdbx_strand_id
1 'polypeptide(L)'
;GAAGTPALLFCCWHHSGVQSSVLSHNLCTVLNVPHDPVALEEHFRDDDEGPVSNQGYMPYLNKFILEKVQGNFDKVEFNRMCWTLCAKKNLSKNPLLISDEDAFKVWVIFNFLSEDKYPLIIVPEEIEYLLKKLTEAMGAGWQQEQFDLYKIALNTSREGLSAWELIDLIGSGQFSKGMDRQTVSMAVNEVFNELILDVLKQVRTAEN
;
A
#
# COMPACT_ATOMS: atom_id res chain seq x y z
N GLY A 1 -14.65 4.17 5.22
CA GLY A 1 -14.11 5.41 4.63
C GLY A 1 -13.08 5.10 3.56
N ALA A 2 -13.07 5.87 2.47
CA ALA A 2 -12.13 5.77 1.34
C ALA A 2 -10.70 6.27 1.67
N ALA A 3 -10.29 6.16 2.95
CA ALA A 3 -8.98 6.54 3.42
C ALA A 3 -7.94 5.58 2.80
N GLY A 4 -6.99 6.16 2.06
CA GLY A 4 -5.84 5.49 1.45
C GLY A 4 -5.86 5.44 -0.08
N THR A 5 -6.95 5.86 -0.74
CA THR A 5 -7.08 5.73 -2.21
C THR A 5 -6.28 6.80 -2.97
N PRO A 6 -6.37 8.11 -2.65
CA PRO A 6 -5.72 9.16 -3.44
C PRO A 6 -4.20 9.23 -3.27
N ALA A 7 -3.69 9.12 -2.04
CA ALA A 7 -2.25 9.18 -1.78
C ALA A 7 -1.50 7.96 -2.36
N LEU A 8 -2.13 6.78 -2.30
CA LEU A 8 -1.57 5.56 -2.87
C LEU A 8 -1.51 5.63 -4.40
N LEU A 9 -2.54 6.18 -5.05
CA LEU A 9 -2.54 6.40 -6.50
C LEU A 9 -1.51 7.43 -6.93
N PHE A 10 -1.33 8.51 -6.15
CA PHE A 10 -0.26 9.47 -6.41
C PHE A 10 1.11 8.78 -6.38
N CYS A 11 1.35 7.94 -5.36
CA CYS A 11 2.57 7.16 -5.24
C CYS A 11 2.77 6.19 -6.43
N CYS A 12 1.71 5.48 -6.84
CA CYS A 12 1.78 4.55 -7.97
C CYS A 12 2.02 5.28 -9.30
N TRP A 13 1.35 6.39 -9.54
CA TRP A 13 1.53 7.17 -10.76
C TRP A 13 2.97 7.67 -10.91
N HIS A 14 3.54 8.25 -9.84
CA HIS A 14 4.90 8.78 -9.88
C HIS A 14 5.96 7.69 -10.17
N HIS A 15 5.75 6.46 -9.69
CA HIS A 15 6.74 5.38 -9.82
C HIS A 15 6.49 4.43 -11.02
N SER A 16 5.26 4.28 -11.48
CA SER A 16 4.89 3.24 -12.46
C SER A 16 5.42 3.50 -13.87
N GLY A 17 5.47 4.76 -14.32
CA GLY A 17 5.80 5.10 -15.71
C GLY A 17 4.86 4.43 -16.72
N VAL A 18 3.65 4.07 -16.31
CA VAL A 18 2.60 3.47 -17.14
C VAL A 18 1.81 4.57 -17.84
N GLN A 19 1.37 4.30 -19.07
CA GLN A 19 0.53 5.23 -19.83
C GLN A 19 -0.77 5.54 -19.07
N SER A 20 -1.07 6.84 -18.92
CA SER A 20 -2.20 7.36 -18.14
C SER A 20 -3.56 6.78 -18.53
N SER A 21 -3.78 6.46 -19.82
CA SER A 21 -5.00 5.83 -20.32
C SER A 21 -5.18 4.40 -19.80
N VAL A 22 -4.13 3.57 -19.90
CA VAL A 22 -4.13 2.18 -19.43
C VAL A 22 -4.32 2.12 -17.91
N LEU A 23 -3.65 3.02 -17.17
CA LEU A 23 -3.82 3.13 -15.73
C LEU A 23 -5.26 3.53 -15.36
N SER A 24 -5.85 4.48 -16.10
CA SER A 24 -7.24 4.92 -15.87
C SER A 24 -8.26 3.81 -16.14
N HIS A 25 -8.08 3.02 -17.19
CA HIS A 25 -8.96 1.89 -17.50
C HIS A 25 -8.94 0.82 -16.40
N ASN A 26 -7.73 0.45 -15.94
CA ASN A 26 -7.57 -0.52 -14.85
C ASN A 26 -8.18 0.00 -13.55
N LEU A 27 -8.01 1.30 -13.26
CA LEU A 27 -8.61 1.92 -12.09
C LEU A 27 -10.12 1.88 -12.10
N CYS A 28 -10.76 2.26 -13.22
CA CYS A 28 -12.21 2.20 -13.31
C CYS A 28 -12.75 0.77 -13.12
N THR A 29 -12.06 -0.22 -13.67
CA THR A 29 -12.43 -1.64 -13.52
C THR A 29 -12.34 -2.08 -12.06
N VAL A 30 -11.21 -1.86 -11.40
CA VAL A 30 -10.99 -2.33 -10.02
C VAL A 30 -11.85 -1.56 -9.01
N LEU A 31 -12.10 -0.27 -9.26
CA LEU A 31 -12.94 0.58 -8.40
C LEU A 31 -14.45 0.43 -8.68
N ASN A 32 -14.85 -0.47 -9.59
CA ASN A 32 -16.23 -0.65 -10.04
C ASN A 32 -16.88 0.66 -10.52
N VAL A 33 -16.11 1.52 -11.18
CA VAL A 33 -16.60 2.76 -11.79
C VAL A 33 -17.10 2.46 -13.20
N PRO A 34 -18.40 2.61 -13.48
CA PRO A 34 -18.92 2.48 -14.84
C PRO A 34 -18.24 3.47 -15.75
N HIS A 35 -17.64 2.96 -16.83
CA HIS A 35 -16.95 3.78 -17.82
C HIS A 35 -17.15 3.19 -19.21
N ASP A 36 -17.22 4.08 -20.20
CA ASP A 36 -17.15 3.71 -21.60
C ASP A 36 -15.68 3.75 -22.05
N PRO A 37 -15.08 2.61 -22.47
CA PRO A 37 -13.71 2.57 -22.94
C PRO A 37 -13.42 3.56 -24.08
N VAL A 38 -14.39 3.79 -24.97
CA VAL A 38 -14.23 4.71 -26.11
C VAL A 38 -14.17 6.15 -25.62
N ALA A 39 -15.09 6.55 -24.75
CA ALA A 39 -15.07 7.88 -24.13
C ALA A 39 -13.82 8.12 -23.26
N LEU A 40 -13.30 7.07 -22.63
CA LEU A 40 -12.06 7.14 -21.86
C LEU A 40 -10.85 7.41 -22.76
N GLU A 41 -10.72 6.70 -23.88
CA GLU A 41 -9.65 6.92 -24.86
C GLU A 41 -9.69 8.33 -25.48
N GLU A 42 -10.90 8.88 -25.70
CA GLU A 42 -11.08 10.26 -26.16
C GLU A 42 -10.51 11.29 -25.19
N HIS A 43 -10.48 11.02 -23.89
CA HIS A 43 -9.87 11.91 -22.91
C HIS A 43 -8.34 12.01 -23.00
N PHE A 44 -7.70 11.03 -23.67
CA PHE A 44 -6.25 10.92 -23.83
C PHE A 44 -5.80 11.02 -25.29
N ARG A 45 -6.64 11.50 -26.21
CA ARG A 45 -6.20 11.79 -27.58
C ARG A 45 -5.15 12.90 -27.58
N ASP A 46 -4.20 12.79 -28.51
CA ASP A 46 -3.07 13.71 -28.68
C ASP A 46 -3.45 15.04 -29.36
N ASP A 47 -4.75 15.31 -29.53
CA ASP A 47 -5.23 16.65 -29.83
C ASP A 47 -5.33 17.41 -28.49
N ASP A 48 -4.74 18.59 -28.39
CA ASP A 48 -4.68 19.39 -27.15
C ASP A 48 -6.07 19.79 -26.57
N GLU A 49 -7.17 19.22 -27.07
CA GLU A 49 -8.57 19.43 -26.68
C GLU A 49 -9.07 18.46 -25.56
N GLY A 50 -8.28 17.45 -25.18
CA GLY A 50 -8.63 16.54 -24.08
C GLY A 50 -8.46 17.12 -22.66
N PRO A 51 -9.16 16.61 -21.62
CA PRO A 51 -9.01 17.08 -20.24
C PRO A 51 -7.63 16.80 -19.63
N VAL A 52 -6.86 15.87 -20.21
CA VAL A 52 -5.56 15.42 -19.68
C VAL A 52 -4.40 16.28 -20.19
N SER A 53 -4.49 16.86 -21.39
CA SER A 53 -3.48 17.77 -21.95
C SER A 53 -3.41 19.10 -21.19
N ASN A 54 -4.52 19.53 -20.58
CA ASN A 54 -4.63 20.84 -19.94
C ASN A 54 -4.71 20.85 -18.39
N GLN A 55 -4.95 19.70 -17.71
CA GLN A 55 -5.21 19.68 -16.24
C GLN A 55 -4.29 18.77 -15.41
N GLY A 56 -3.37 18.02 -16.01
CA GLY A 56 -2.55 17.05 -15.29
C GLY A 56 -3.34 15.81 -14.83
N TYR A 57 -2.63 14.71 -14.60
CA TYR A 57 -3.27 13.39 -14.40
C TYR A 57 -3.99 13.24 -13.06
N MET A 58 -3.52 13.87 -11.98
CA MET A 58 -4.13 13.75 -10.65
C MET A 58 -5.50 14.46 -10.54
N PRO A 59 -5.67 15.71 -11.02
CA PRO A 59 -7.00 16.32 -11.10
C PRO A 59 -7.98 15.52 -11.96
N TYR A 60 -7.49 14.92 -13.05
CA TYR A 60 -8.28 14.01 -13.87
C TYR A 60 -8.74 12.78 -13.07
N LEU A 61 -7.83 12.07 -12.40
CA LEU A 61 -8.14 10.89 -11.60
C LEU A 61 -9.20 11.19 -10.53
N ASN A 62 -9.04 12.32 -9.82
CA ASN A 62 -9.99 12.76 -8.81
C ASN A 62 -11.39 12.95 -9.40
N LYS A 63 -11.50 13.80 -10.43
CA LYS A 63 -12.78 14.20 -11.02
C LYS A 63 -13.50 13.08 -11.78
N PHE A 64 -12.76 12.28 -12.54
CA PHE A 64 -13.37 11.34 -13.49
C PHE A 64 -13.48 9.92 -12.96
N ILE A 65 -12.70 9.55 -11.94
CA ILE A 65 -12.68 8.19 -11.38
C ILE A 65 -13.03 8.21 -9.89
N LEU A 66 -12.23 8.87 -9.06
CA LEU A 66 -12.35 8.77 -7.59
C LEU A 66 -13.66 9.35 -7.04
N GLU A 67 -14.15 10.47 -7.58
CA GLU A 67 -15.46 11.03 -7.24
C GLU A 67 -16.63 10.10 -7.58
N LYS A 68 -16.42 9.14 -8.51
CA LYS A 68 -17.46 8.22 -8.98
C LYS A 68 -17.44 6.86 -8.27
N VAL A 69 -16.53 6.64 -7.33
CA VAL A 69 -16.42 5.37 -6.61
C VAL A 69 -17.59 5.23 -5.65
N GLN A 70 -18.50 4.30 -5.95
CA GLN A 70 -19.73 4.09 -5.16
C GLN A 70 -19.53 3.17 -3.93
N GLY A 71 -18.34 3.19 -3.33
CA GLY A 71 -18.10 2.67 -1.97
C GLY A 71 -17.91 1.16 -1.80
N ASN A 72 -18.09 0.33 -2.83
CA ASN A 72 -17.99 -1.14 -2.69
C ASN A 72 -17.00 -1.78 -3.70
N PHE A 73 -15.72 -1.45 -3.56
CA PHE A 73 -14.64 -2.07 -4.33
C PHE A 73 -13.76 -2.95 -3.44
N ASP A 74 -13.12 -3.94 -4.04
CA ASP A 74 -12.20 -4.81 -3.33
C ASP A 74 -10.88 -4.06 -3.07
N LYS A 75 -10.68 -3.64 -1.81
CA LYS A 75 -9.48 -2.90 -1.39
C LYS A 75 -8.20 -3.72 -1.55
N VAL A 76 -8.25 -5.05 -1.39
CA VAL A 76 -7.07 -5.90 -1.55
C VAL A 76 -6.70 -5.98 -3.03
N GLU A 77 -7.68 -6.09 -3.92
CA GLU A 77 -7.44 -6.10 -5.36
C GLU A 77 -6.94 -4.74 -5.87
N PHE A 78 -7.46 -3.64 -5.33
CA PHE A 78 -6.93 -2.31 -5.56
C PHE A 78 -5.46 -2.19 -5.15
N ASN A 79 -5.12 -2.66 -3.94
CA ASN A 79 -3.73 -2.69 -3.50
C ASN A 79 -2.86 -3.58 -4.38
N ARG A 80 -3.39 -4.71 -4.89
CA ARG A 80 -2.68 -5.62 -5.79
C ARG A 80 -2.35 -4.94 -7.10
N MET A 81 -3.31 -4.23 -7.70
CA MET A 81 -3.04 -3.43 -8.89
C MET A 81 -1.95 -2.38 -8.60
N CYS A 82 -2.06 -1.62 -7.51
CA CYS A 82 -1.04 -0.66 -7.09
C CYS A 82 0.35 -1.30 -6.94
N TRP A 83 0.45 -2.45 -6.25
CA TRP A 83 1.68 -3.21 -6.09
C TRP A 83 2.32 -3.58 -7.43
N THR A 84 1.55 -4.12 -8.37
CA THR A 84 2.09 -4.53 -9.69
C THR A 84 2.67 -3.36 -10.49
N LEU A 85 2.17 -2.14 -10.26
CA LEU A 85 2.61 -0.93 -10.95
C LEU A 85 3.95 -0.40 -10.40
N CYS A 86 4.23 -0.56 -9.10
CA CYS A 86 5.38 0.09 -8.45
C CYS A 86 6.42 -0.88 -7.85
N ALA A 87 6.07 -2.11 -7.48
CA ALA A 87 6.94 -3.01 -6.72
C ALA A 87 8.27 -3.30 -7.40
N LYS A 88 8.25 -3.69 -8.68
CA LYS A 88 9.45 -4.10 -9.42
C LYS A 88 10.55 -3.02 -9.47
N LYS A 89 10.18 -1.74 -9.43
CA LYS A 89 11.12 -0.63 -9.51
C LYS A 89 11.67 -0.20 -8.15
N ASN A 90 10.95 -0.48 -7.08
CA ASN A 90 11.24 0.05 -5.75
C ASN A 90 11.70 -1.00 -4.75
N LEU A 91 11.34 -2.28 -4.96
CA LEU A 91 11.82 -3.35 -4.09
C LEU A 91 13.34 -3.43 -4.15
N SER A 92 13.92 -3.57 -2.97
CA SER A 92 15.35 -3.74 -2.80
C SER A 92 15.84 -4.96 -3.57
N LYS A 93 17.02 -4.85 -4.18
CA LYS A 93 17.68 -5.99 -4.83
C LYS A 93 18.35 -6.93 -3.83
N ASN A 94 18.34 -6.55 -2.55
CA ASN A 94 18.92 -7.35 -1.49
C ASN A 94 18.07 -8.61 -1.22
N PRO A 95 18.69 -9.75 -0.92
CA PRO A 95 17.95 -10.94 -0.55
C PRO A 95 17.21 -10.70 0.77
N LEU A 96 15.89 -10.73 0.74
CA LEU A 96 15.03 -10.65 1.93
C LEU A 96 14.68 -12.05 2.46
N LEU A 97 14.30 -12.12 3.73
CA LEU A 97 13.76 -13.34 4.36
C LEU A 97 12.32 -13.62 3.89
N ILE A 98 11.58 -12.58 3.53
CA ILE A 98 10.18 -12.66 3.11
C ILE A 98 10.06 -12.84 1.60
N SER A 99 8.97 -13.49 1.16
CA SER A 99 8.65 -13.66 -0.26
C SER A 99 8.03 -12.40 -0.87
N ASP A 100 7.86 -12.37 -2.19
CA ASP A 100 7.12 -11.28 -2.87
C ASP A 100 5.67 -11.20 -2.39
N GLU A 101 5.04 -12.35 -2.11
CA GLU A 101 3.67 -12.40 -1.57
C GLU A 101 3.60 -11.83 -0.15
N ASP A 102 4.57 -12.15 0.70
CA ASP A 102 4.67 -11.58 2.05
C ASP A 102 4.93 -10.07 2.00
N ALA A 103 5.80 -9.63 1.08
CA ALA A 103 6.08 -8.22 0.87
C ALA A 103 4.83 -7.45 0.40
N PHE A 104 4.01 -8.06 -0.46
CA PHE A 104 2.69 -7.53 -0.82
C PHE A 104 1.76 -7.42 0.40
N LYS A 105 1.71 -8.42 1.28
CA LYS A 105 0.90 -8.35 2.50
C LYS A 105 1.36 -7.22 3.42
N VAL A 106 2.67 -7.05 3.60
CA VAL A 106 3.26 -5.92 4.34
C VAL A 106 2.89 -4.58 3.70
N TRP A 107 2.92 -4.47 2.38
CA TRP A 107 2.47 -3.28 1.65
C TRP A 107 1.02 -2.93 1.94
N VAL A 108 0.12 -3.92 1.95
CA VAL A 108 -1.29 -3.69 2.27
C VAL A 108 -1.45 -3.24 3.72
N ILE A 109 -0.72 -3.83 4.67
CA ILE A 109 -0.72 -3.42 6.07
C ILE A 109 -0.21 -1.98 6.22
N PHE A 110 0.87 -1.62 5.52
CA PHE A 110 1.38 -0.26 5.46
C PHE A 110 0.28 0.72 5.01
N ASN A 111 -0.38 0.46 3.88
CA ASN A 111 -1.43 1.35 3.37
C ASN A 111 -2.65 1.41 4.29
N PHE A 112 -2.86 0.40 5.14
CA PHE A 112 -3.94 0.40 6.12
C PHE A 112 -3.59 1.19 7.38
N LEU A 113 -2.35 1.10 7.85
CA LEU A 113 -1.89 1.78 9.06
C LEU A 113 -1.55 3.26 8.80
N SER A 114 -0.94 3.57 7.65
CA SER A 114 -0.51 4.93 7.32
C SER A 114 -1.67 5.91 7.19
N GLU A 115 -1.44 7.15 7.64
CA GLU A 115 -2.34 8.27 7.39
C GLU A 115 -2.48 8.55 5.88
N ASP A 116 -3.68 8.90 5.43
CA ASP A 116 -3.98 9.23 4.03
C ASP A 116 -3.49 10.64 3.66
N LYS A 117 -2.19 10.85 3.77
CA LYS A 117 -1.47 12.08 3.44
C LYS A 117 -0.25 11.73 2.59
N TYR A 118 -0.04 12.49 1.52
CA TYR A 118 1.13 12.31 0.67
C TYR A 118 2.33 13.16 1.18
N PRO A 119 3.56 12.62 1.19
CA PRO A 119 3.92 11.23 0.89
C PRO A 119 3.40 10.28 1.97
N LEU A 120 2.96 9.09 1.55
CA LEU A 120 2.54 8.03 2.47
C LEU A 120 3.75 7.60 3.30
N ILE A 121 3.65 7.76 4.61
CA ILE A 121 4.63 7.31 5.59
C ILE A 121 3.93 6.56 6.71
N ILE A 122 4.61 5.56 7.27
CA ILE A 122 4.20 4.90 8.51
C ILE A 122 5.02 5.50 9.66
N VAL A 123 4.33 5.96 10.70
CA VAL A 123 4.98 6.64 11.83
C VAL A 123 5.59 5.62 12.81
N PRO A 124 6.57 6.01 13.65
CA PRO A 124 7.23 5.10 14.57
C PRO A 124 6.27 4.28 15.45
N GLU A 125 5.16 4.87 15.87
CA GLU A 125 4.14 4.23 16.70
C GLU A 125 3.44 3.07 15.98
N GLU A 126 3.10 3.26 14.70
CA GLU A 126 2.49 2.23 13.85
C GLU A 126 3.49 1.14 13.49
N ILE A 127 4.76 1.50 13.27
CA ILE A 127 5.85 0.54 13.09
C ILE A 127 6.00 -0.33 14.34
N GLU A 128 6.03 0.28 15.53
CA GLU A 128 6.14 -0.43 16.81
C GLU A 128 4.99 -1.42 16.98
N TYR A 129 3.77 -0.96 16.72
CA TYR A 129 2.56 -1.78 16.78
C TYR A 129 2.66 -3.00 15.87
N LEU A 130 3.04 -2.79 14.60
CA LEU A 130 3.18 -3.87 13.63
C LEU A 130 4.27 -4.87 14.02
N LEU A 131 5.45 -4.38 14.44
CA LEU A 131 6.54 -5.26 14.85
C LEU A 131 6.18 -6.06 16.11
N LYS A 132 5.47 -5.46 17.07
CA LYS A 132 4.94 -6.17 18.24
C LYS A 132 4.02 -7.31 17.82
N LYS A 133 3.04 -7.04 16.94
CA LYS A 133 2.13 -8.03 16.38
C LYS A 133 2.86 -9.18 15.67
N LEU A 134 3.85 -8.86 14.84
CA LEU A 134 4.67 -9.87 14.17
C LEU A 134 5.47 -10.71 15.16
N THR A 135 6.11 -10.10 16.16
CA THR A 135 6.88 -10.84 17.17
C THR A 135 6.00 -11.75 18.03
N GLU A 136 4.80 -11.30 18.38
CA GLU A 136 3.80 -12.09 19.10
C GLU A 136 3.35 -13.30 18.27
N ALA A 137 3.01 -13.10 16.99
CA ALA A 137 2.62 -14.19 16.09
C ALA A 137 3.76 -15.20 15.84
N MET A 138 5.02 -14.76 15.90
CA MET A 138 6.19 -15.65 15.85
C MET A 138 6.44 -16.40 17.18
N GLY A 139 5.68 -16.11 18.26
CA GLY A 139 5.94 -16.63 19.61
C GLY A 139 7.24 -16.10 20.23
N ALA A 140 7.77 -14.99 19.71
CA ALA A 140 9.01 -14.38 20.15
C ALA A 140 8.74 -13.26 21.17
N GLY A 141 9.61 -13.13 22.18
CA GLY A 141 9.53 -12.02 23.12
C GLY A 141 9.89 -10.68 22.45
N TRP A 142 9.05 -9.67 22.63
CA TRP A 142 9.29 -8.29 22.16
C TRP A 142 10.58 -7.70 22.74
N GLN A 143 11.33 -6.95 21.92
CA GLN A 143 12.60 -6.31 22.30
C GLN A 143 12.46 -4.79 22.37
N GLN A 144 11.91 -4.30 23.48
CA GLN A 144 11.65 -2.86 23.65
C GLN A 144 12.93 -2.02 23.50
N GLU A 145 14.03 -2.38 24.18
CA GLU A 145 15.29 -1.61 24.09
C GLU A 145 15.85 -1.52 22.66
N GLN A 146 15.79 -2.61 21.88
CA GLN A 146 16.24 -2.61 20.49
C GLN A 146 15.40 -1.64 19.65
N PHE A 147 14.08 -1.65 19.87
CA PHE A 147 13.18 -0.75 19.17
C PHE A 147 13.34 0.70 19.61
N ASP A 148 13.55 0.97 20.90
CA ASP A 148 13.77 2.33 21.42
C ASP A 148 15.01 2.97 20.78
N LEU A 149 16.11 2.21 20.65
CA LEU A 149 17.32 2.65 19.94
C LEU A 149 17.04 2.91 18.45
N TYR A 150 16.29 2.03 17.80
CA TYR A 150 15.87 2.20 16.41
C TYR A 150 15.01 3.47 16.23
N LYS A 151 14.05 3.70 17.14
CA LYS A 151 13.15 4.85 17.13
C LYS A 151 13.90 6.17 17.29
N ILE A 152 14.90 6.22 18.18
CA ILE A 152 15.78 7.40 18.33
C ILE A 152 16.52 7.70 17.02
N ALA A 153 17.10 6.67 16.39
CA ALA A 153 17.80 6.81 15.12
C ALA A 153 16.85 7.27 14.00
N LEU A 154 15.65 6.70 13.95
CA LEU A 154 14.62 7.05 12.98
C LEU A 154 14.22 8.52 13.12
N ASN A 155 13.83 8.95 14.32
CA ASN A 155 13.38 10.32 14.62
C ASN A 155 14.45 11.39 14.40
N THR A 156 15.74 11.02 14.50
CA THR A 156 16.85 11.93 14.20
C THR A 156 16.99 12.18 12.69
N SER A 157 16.54 11.24 11.85
CA SER A 157 16.76 11.28 10.40
C SER A 157 15.50 11.63 9.59
N ARG A 158 14.31 11.28 10.08
CA ARG A 158 13.03 11.38 9.34
C ARG A 158 11.82 11.18 10.27
N GLU A 159 10.63 11.46 9.77
CA GLU A 159 9.36 11.36 10.51
C GLU A 159 8.70 9.97 10.46
N GLY A 160 9.21 9.04 9.64
CA GLY A 160 8.63 7.71 9.45
C GLY A 160 9.32 6.93 8.34
N LEU A 161 8.73 5.81 7.94
CA LEU A 161 9.23 4.99 6.82
C LEU A 161 8.29 5.05 5.63
N SER A 162 8.85 4.92 4.43
CA SER A 162 8.08 4.53 3.26
C SER A 162 7.74 3.03 3.30
N ALA A 163 6.80 2.59 2.46
CA ALA A 163 6.42 1.17 2.37
C ALA A 163 7.63 0.26 2.07
N TRP A 164 8.53 0.70 1.19
CA TRP A 164 9.71 -0.08 0.77
C TRP A 164 10.69 -0.27 1.91
N GLU A 165 10.89 0.77 2.72
CA GLU A 165 11.78 0.72 3.87
C GLU A 165 11.21 -0.12 4.99
N LEU A 166 9.87 -0.13 5.15
CA LEU A 166 9.21 -1.06 6.07
C LEU A 166 9.34 -2.51 5.60
N ILE A 167 9.19 -2.78 4.30
CA ILE A 167 9.39 -4.10 3.70
C ILE A 167 10.84 -4.56 3.92
N ASP A 168 11.82 -3.68 3.72
CA ASP A 168 13.23 -3.98 3.99
C ASP A 168 13.48 -4.21 5.48
N LEU A 169 12.87 -3.42 6.37
CA LEU A 169 12.98 -3.60 7.82
C LEU A 169 12.53 -5.00 8.24
N ILE A 170 11.33 -5.41 7.82
CA ILE A 170 10.76 -6.73 8.13
C ILE A 170 11.55 -7.83 7.42
N GLY A 171 11.86 -7.64 6.14
CA GLY A 171 12.57 -8.60 5.31
C GLY A 171 14.02 -8.82 5.69
N SER A 172 14.67 -7.85 6.34
CA SER A 172 16.05 -7.98 6.85
C SER A 172 16.15 -8.96 8.03
N GLY A 173 15.03 -9.23 8.71
CA GLY A 173 15.00 -10.07 9.91
C GLY A 173 15.55 -9.41 11.16
N GLN A 174 15.80 -8.10 11.16
CA GLN A 174 16.37 -7.35 12.31
C GLN A 174 15.59 -7.60 13.62
N PHE A 175 14.27 -7.73 13.54
CA PHE A 175 13.38 -7.98 14.68
C PHE A 175 12.88 -9.43 14.77
N SER A 176 13.30 -10.29 13.84
CA SER A 176 12.85 -11.69 13.76
C SER A 176 13.75 -12.66 14.53
N LYS A 177 14.79 -12.21 15.25
CA LYS A 177 15.65 -13.04 16.12
C LYS A 177 16.22 -14.32 15.47
N GLY A 178 16.48 -14.30 14.16
CA GLY A 178 16.98 -15.48 13.44
C GLY A 178 15.92 -16.56 13.18
N MET A 179 14.63 -16.24 13.32
CA MET A 179 13.55 -17.10 12.85
C MET A 179 13.73 -17.43 11.37
N ASP A 180 13.35 -18.65 11.01
CA ASP A 180 13.39 -19.10 9.63
C ASP A 180 12.28 -18.44 8.80
N ARG A 181 12.42 -18.53 7.47
CA ARG A 181 11.50 -17.90 6.51
C ARG A 181 10.04 -18.34 6.67
N GLN A 182 9.80 -19.60 7.01
CA GLN A 182 8.44 -20.13 7.14
C GLN A 182 7.75 -19.50 8.36
N THR A 183 8.45 -19.43 9.50
CA THR A 183 7.94 -18.80 10.71
C THR A 183 7.59 -17.32 10.49
N VAL A 184 8.47 -16.58 9.79
CA VAL A 184 8.20 -15.17 9.46
C VAL A 184 6.99 -15.04 8.51
N SER A 185 6.90 -15.86 7.46
CA SER A 185 5.77 -15.82 6.52
C SER A 185 4.43 -16.16 7.20
N MET A 186 4.42 -17.14 8.11
CA MET A 186 3.23 -17.47 8.90
C MET A 186 2.78 -16.27 9.75
N ALA A 187 3.70 -15.60 10.43
CA ALA A 187 3.39 -14.41 11.23
C ALA A 187 2.85 -13.25 10.38
N VAL A 188 3.45 -12.98 9.21
CA VAL A 188 2.95 -11.96 8.27
C VAL A 188 1.53 -12.31 7.82
N ASN A 189 1.26 -13.57 7.50
CA ASN A 189 -0.06 -14.02 7.08
C ASN A 189 -1.11 -13.89 8.19
N GLU A 190 -0.76 -14.25 9.42
CA GLU A 190 -1.64 -14.11 10.59
C GLU A 190 -2.00 -12.65 10.85
N VAL A 191 -1.00 -11.77 10.94
CA VAL A 191 -1.21 -10.34 11.17
C VAL A 191 -1.97 -9.69 10.02
N PHE A 192 -1.70 -10.09 8.77
CA PHE A 192 -2.48 -9.63 7.62
C PHE A 192 -3.95 -10.02 7.73
N ASN A 193 -4.25 -11.27 8.11
CA ASN A 193 -5.64 -11.71 8.28
C ASN A 193 -6.34 -10.94 9.40
N GLU A 194 -5.67 -10.77 10.54
CA GLU A 194 -6.20 -10.04 11.70
C GLU A 194 -6.49 -8.57 11.37
N LEU A 195 -5.50 -7.85 10.84
CA LEU A 195 -5.60 -6.40 10.64
C LEU A 195 -6.41 -6.02 9.41
N ILE A 196 -6.36 -6.84 8.36
CA ILE A 196 -6.95 -6.49 7.07
C ILE A 196 -8.23 -7.28 6.84
N LEU A 197 -8.15 -8.61 6.73
CA LEU A 197 -9.31 -9.38 6.29
C LEU A 197 -10.44 -9.36 7.31
N ASP A 198 -10.14 -9.46 8.60
CA ASP A 198 -11.17 -9.49 9.62
C ASP A 198 -11.80 -8.12 9.86
N VAL A 199 -11.04 -7.04 9.74
CA VAL A 199 -11.58 -5.67 9.75
C VAL A 199 -12.47 -5.42 8.53
N LEU A 200 -12.05 -5.84 7.32
CA LEU A 200 -12.85 -5.70 6.11
C LEU A 200 -14.15 -6.51 6.16
N LYS A 201 -14.14 -7.70 6.77
CA LYS A 201 -15.35 -8.50 7.00
C LYS A 201 -16.31 -7.81 7.96
N GLN A 202 -15.81 -7.24 9.05
CA GLN A 202 -16.63 -6.56 10.07
C GLN A 202 -17.33 -5.32 9.52
N VAL A 203 -16.64 -4.53 8.68
CA VAL A 203 -17.25 -3.37 8.01
C VAL A 203 -18.42 -3.80 7.12
N ARG A 204 -18.29 -4.91 6.38
CA ARG A 204 -19.37 -5.43 5.53
C ARG A 204 -20.60 -5.90 6.31
N THR A 205 -20.42 -6.39 7.53
CA THR A 205 -21.53 -6.81 8.40
C THR A 205 -22.22 -5.66 9.13
N ALA A 206 -21.55 -4.52 9.29
CA ALA A 206 -22.11 -3.35 9.98
C ALA A 206 -22.97 -2.46 9.06
N GLU A 207 -22.91 -2.67 7.74
CA GLU A 207 -23.67 -1.94 6.71
C GLU A 207 -24.96 -2.66 6.25
N ASN A 208 -25.28 -3.83 6.85
CA ASN A 208 -26.52 -4.59 6.64
C ASN A 208 -27.44 -4.51 7.87
#